data_AF-A0A2T1C9M8-F1
#
_entry.id   AF-A0A2T1C9M8-F1
#
_cell.length_a   1.000
_cell.length_b   1.000
_cell.length_c   1.000
_cell.angle_alpha   90.00
_cell.angle_beta   90.00
_cell.angle_gamma   90.00
#
_symmetry.space_group_name_H-M   'P 1'
#
loop_
_entity.id
_entity.type
_entity.pdbx_description
1 polymer ?
#
loop_
_entity_poly.entity_id
_entity_poly.type
_entity_poly.pdbx_seq_one_letter_code
_entity_poly.pdbx_strand_id
1 'polypeptide(L)' 'MSETATQIPVSELIPILSAISDRSWERFLEVEKQFVIQHGIKAWEDFFASRLKPSLDKDSDRWLLGMWCSAGIVSVKDVT' A
#
# COMPACT_ATOMS: atom_id res chain seq x y z
N MET A 1 -3.25 -10.89 -13.81
CA MET A 1 -3.99 -10.53 -12.59
C MET A 1 -4.23 -11.81 -11.82
N SER A 2 -3.72 -11.95 -10.59
CA SER A 2 -4.10 -13.10 -9.75
C SER A 2 -5.53 -12.89 -9.24
N GLU A 3 -6.34 -13.95 -9.23
CA GLU A 3 -7.77 -13.89 -8.90
C GLU A 3 -8.05 -13.34 -7.49
N THR A 4 -7.05 -13.41 -6.60
CA THR A 4 -7.10 -13.00 -5.19
C THR A 4 -7.25 -11.49 -4.98
N ALA A 5 -6.59 -10.64 -5.78
CA ALA A 5 -6.68 -9.17 -5.61
C ALA A 5 -8.09 -8.63 -5.91
N THR A 6 -8.84 -9.31 -6.78
CA THR A 6 -10.23 -8.96 -7.11
C THR A 6 -11.21 -9.20 -5.96
N GLN A 7 -10.85 -10.08 -5.02
CA GLN A 7 -11.72 -10.47 -3.88
C GLN A 7 -11.54 -9.60 -2.64
N ILE A 8 -10.48 -8.78 -2.59
CA ILE A 8 -10.22 -7.90 -1.45
C ILE A 8 -11.29 -6.79 -1.42
N PRO A 9 -11.97 -6.56 -0.29
CA PRO A 9 -12.99 -5.51 -0.20
C PRO A 9 -12.42 -4.12 -0.50
N VAL A 10 -13.21 -3.24 -1.12
CA VAL A 10 -12.79 -1.84 -1.35
C VAL A 10 -12.56 -1.09 -0.04
N SER A 11 -13.19 -1.52 1.06
CA SER A 11 -12.99 -0.95 2.38
C SER A 11 -11.54 -1.04 2.87
N GLU A 12 -10.77 -2.02 2.40
CA GLU A 12 -9.34 -2.16 2.71
C GLU A 12 -8.50 -1.05 2.07
N LEU A 13 -8.99 -0.43 0.98
CA LEU A 13 -8.29 0.66 0.30
C LEU A 13 -8.40 1.99 1.07
N ILE A 14 -9.52 2.20 1.76
CA ILE A 14 -9.84 3.45 2.45
C ILE A 14 -8.76 3.85 3.46
N PRO A 15 -8.36 3.01 4.43
CA PRO A 15 -7.37 3.41 5.44
C PRO A 15 -6.00 3.74 4.82
N ILE A 16 -5.62 3.08 3.73
CA ILE A 16 -4.38 3.35 2.99
C ILE A 16 -4.45 4.72 2.31
N LEU A 17 -5.54 4.99 1.59
CA LEU A 17 -5.75 6.29 0.94
C LEU A 17 -5.83 7.43 1.96
N SER A 18 -6.47 7.22 3.11
CA SER A 18 -6.51 8.19 4.20
C SER A 18 -5.10 8.49 4.72
N ALA A 19 -4.26 7.48 4.97
CA ALA A 19 -2.89 7.69 5.43
C ALA A 19 -2.04 8.49 4.41
N ILE A 20 -2.21 8.20 3.12
CA ILE A 20 -1.54 8.94 2.03
C ILE A 20 -2.04 10.38 1.96
N SER A 21 -3.35 10.60 2.06
CA SER A 21 -3.96 11.94 2.04
C SER A 21 -3.50 12.77 3.22
N ASP A 22 -3.39 12.17 4.40
CA ASP A 22 -2.92 12.81 5.63
C ASP A 22 -1.39 12.99 5.65
N ARG A 23 -0.68 12.50 4.62
CA ARG A 23 0.79 12.48 4.53
C ARG A 23 1.44 11.81 5.76
N SER A 24 0.75 10.83 6.34
CA SER A 24 1.17 10.13 7.55
C SER A 24 1.89 8.83 7.17
N TRP A 25 3.22 8.89 7.12
CA TRP A 25 4.06 7.75 6.77
C TRP A 25 3.96 6.60 7.78
N GLU A 26 3.95 6.93 9.07
CA GLU A 26 3.83 5.94 10.14
C GLU A 26 2.50 5.18 10.04
N ARG A 27 1.40 5.89 9.78
CA ARG A 27 0.09 5.28 9.59
C ARG A 27 0.05 4.43 8.32
N PHE A 28 0.70 4.88 7.24
CA PHE A 28 0.80 4.10 6.00
C PHE A 28 1.51 2.77 6.24
N LEU A 29 2.64 2.76 6.95
CA LEU A 29 3.38 1.54 7.28
C LEU A 29 2.58 0.58 8.14
N GLU A 30 1.83 1.09 9.12
CA GLU A 30 0.97 0.25 9.96
C GLU A 30 -0.13 -0.41 9.13
N VAL A 31 -0.83 0.34 8.27
CA VAL A 31 -1.90 -0.24 7.44
C VAL A 31 -1.36 -1.18 6.36
N GLU A 32 -0.19 -0.90 5.76
CA GLU A 32 0.50 -1.82 4.86
C GLU A 32 0.83 -3.14 5.59
N LYS A 33 1.41 -3.05 6.79
CA LYS A 33 1.76 -4.22 7.59
C LYS A 33 0.53 -5.06 7.97
N GLN A 34 -0.56 -4.41 8.43
CA GLN A 34 -1.80 -5.12 8.76
C GLN A 34 -2.39 -5.82 7.53
N PHE A 35 -2.39 -5.13 6.37
CA PHE A 35 -2.84 -5.71 5.12
C PHE A 35 -2.01 -6.95 4.74
N VAL A 36 -0.68 -6.85 4.78
CA VAL A 36 0.23 -7.96 4.46
C VAL A 36 0.06 -9.12 5.44
N ILE A 37 -0.17 -8.87 6.73
CA ILE A 37 -0.45 -9.93 7.72
C ILE A 37 -1.75 -10.68 7.38
N GLN A 38 -2.78 -9.96 6.94
CA GLN A 38 -4.11 -10.54 6.68
C GLN A 38 -4.19 -11.26 5.34
N HIS A 39 -3.53 -10.73 4.31
CA HIS A 39 -3.70 -11.18 2.93
C HIS A 39 -2.43 -11.73 2.28
N GLY A 40 -1.27 -11.52 2.90
CA GLY A 40 0.03 -11.91 2.39
C GLY A 40 0.66 -10.88 1.46
N ILE A 41 1.98 -10.97 1.29
CA ILE A 41 2.76 -10.01 0.52
C ILE A 41 2.40 -10.00 -0.97
N LYS A 42 2.11 -11.18 -1.54
CA LYS A 42 1.72 -11.29 -2.95
C LYS A 42 0.38 -10.59 -3.25
N ALA A 43 -0.56 -10.65 -2.30
CA ALA A 43 -1.82 -9.95 -2.43
C ALA A 43 -1.61 -8.43 -2.32
N TRP A 44 -0.69 -7.97 -1.48
CA TRP A 44 -0.29 -6.57 -1.40
C TRP A 44 0.31 -6.06 -2.71
N GLU A 45 1.24 -6.79 -3.32
CA GLU A 45 1.85 -6.40 -4.60
C GLU A 45 0.80 -6.25 -5.71
N ASP A 46 -0.09 -7.23 -5.85
CA ASP A 46 -1.16 -7.19 -6.85
C ASP A 46 -2.16 -6.04 -6.55
N PHE A 47 -2.55 -5.87 -5.28
CA PHE A 47 -3.45 -4.79 -4.85
C PHE A 47 -2.84 -3.40 -5.09
N PHE A 48 -1.55 -3.25 -4.77
CA PHE A 48 -0.80 -2.02 -4.98
C PHE A 48 -0.82 -1.63 -6.47
N ALA A 49 -0.44 -2.57 -7.35
CA ALA A 49 -0.33 -2.31 -8.78
C ALA A 49 -1.69 -2.06 -9.45
N SER A 50 -2.73 -2.82 -9.05
CA SER A 50 -4.02 -2.80 -9.74
C SER A 50 -5.04 -1.82 -9.18
N ARG A 51 -4.95 -1.46 -7.88
CA ARG A 51 -5.96 -0.62 -7.21
C ARG A 51 -5.38 0.62 -6.57
N LEU A 52 -4.32 0.50 -5.78
CA LEU A 52 -3.79 1.66 -5.07
C LEU A 52 -3.13 2.64 -6.06
N LYS A 53 -2.14 2.18 -6.83
CA LYS A 53 -1.34 3.01 -7.73
C LYS A 53 -2.21 3.79 -8.74
N PRO A 54 -3.23 3.21 -9.39
CA PRO A 54 -4.11 3.96 -10.30
C PRO A 54 -5.03 4.97 -9.60
N SER A 55 -5.27 4.81 -8.30
CA SER A 55 -6.13 5.69 -7.51
C SER A 55 -5.42 6.95 -6.99
N LEU A 56 -4.09 7.00 -7.11
CA LEU A 56 -3.31 8.14 -6.63
C LEU A 56 -3.24 9.25 -7.68
N ASP A 57 -3.51 10.48 -7.25
CA ASP A 57 -3.11 11.67 -8.00
C ASP A 57 -1.57 11.80 -8.05
N LYS A 58 -1.08 12.68 -8.94
CA LYS A 58 0.37 12.86 -9.16
C LYS A 58 1.13 13.31 -7.92
N ASP A 59 0.52 14.12 -7.06
CA ASP A 59 1.18 14.67 -5.88
C ASP A 59 1.27 13.60 -4.79
N SER A 60 0.20 12.83 -4.60
CA SER A 60 0.16 11.69 -3.68
C SER A 60 1.11 10.57 -4.08
N ASP A 61 1.19 10.27 -5.38
CA ASP A 61 2.15 9.31 -5.90
C ASP A 61 3.61 9.76 -5.68
N ARG A 62 3.90 11.03 -5.97
CA ARG A 62 5.23 11.61 -5.76
C ARG A 62 5.62 11.60 -4.29
N TRP A 63 4.69 11.93 -3.40
CA TRP A 63 4.94 11.89 -1.95
C TRP A 63 5.30 10.47 -1.51
N LEU A 64 4.53 9.46 -1.93
CA LEU A 64 4.77 8.07 -1.57
C LEU A 64 6.15 7.58 -2.04
N LEU A 65 6.49 7.86 -3.30
CA LEU A 65 7.83 7.59 -3.85
C LEU A 65 8.93 8.30 -3.07
N GLY A 66 8.70 9.57 -2.70
CA GLY A 66 9.63 10.35 -1.90
C GLY A 66 9.89 9.71 -0.54
N MET A 67 8.85 9.22 0.14
CA MET A 67 8.98 8.53 1.43
C MET A 67 9.79 7.24 1.29
N TRP A 68 9.50 6.41 0.30
CA TRP A 68 10.27 5.18 0.04
C TRP A 68 11.74 5.44 -0.29
N CYS A 69 12.04 6.48 -1.07
CA CYS A 69 13.42 6.83 -1.40
C CYS A 69 14.17 7.44 -0.20
N SER A 70 13.47 8.20 0.66
CA SER A 70 14.10 8.94 1.79
C SER A 70 14.30 8.06 3.02
N ALA A 71 13.37 7.16 3.31
CA ALA A 71 13.48 6.21 4.43
C ALA A 71 14.36 5.00 4.10
N GLY A 72 14.81 4.87 2.84
CA GLY A 72 15.20 3.59 2.25
C GLY A 72 13.97 2.72 2.03
N ILE A 73 13.96 1.90 0.96
CA ILE A 73 12.84 0.98 0.71
C ILE A 73 12.85 -0.10 1.80
N VAL A 74 12.20 0.19 2.93
CA VAL A 74 11.82 -0.74 3.99
C VAL A 74 10.32 -1.04 3.81
N SER A 75 9.91 -1.39 2.59
CA SER A 75 8.64 -2.08 2.40
C SER A 75 8.76 -3.47 3.02
N VAL A 76 7.68 -3.99 3.59
CA VAL A 76 7.66 -5.30 4.26
C VAL A 76 8.22 -6.35 3.29
N LYS A 77 9.42 -6.84 3.58
CA LYS A 77 10.02 -7.95 2.84
C LYS A 77 9.51 -9.24 3.48
N ASP A 78 9.22 -10.24 2.65
CA ASP A 78 8.98 -11.61 3.12
C ASP A 78 10.26 -12.07 3.85
N VAL A 79 10.27 -11.97 5.18
CA VAL A 79 11.33 -12.55 6.00
C VAL A 79 10.79 -13.89 6.45
N THR A 80 11.14 -14.91 5.68
CA THR A 80 10.89 -16.31 6.00
C THR A 80 11.58 -16.73 7.29
#